data_AF-A0A843E479-F1
#
_entry.id   AF-A0A843E479-F1
#
_cell.length_a   1.000
_cell.length_b   1.000
_cell.length_c   1.000
_cell.angle_alpha   90.00
_cell.angle_beta   90.00
_cell.angle_gamma   90.00
#
_symmetry.space_group_name_H-M   'P 1'
#
loop_
_entity.id
_entity.type
_entity.pdbx_description
1 polymer ?
#
loop_
_entity_poly.entity_id
_entity_poly.type
_entity_poly.pdbx_seq_one_letter_code
_entity_poly.pdbx_strand_id
1 'polypeptide(L)'
;DPAADKQALKEALDIQIPIIAMCDANNETRNVDLVIPTNNKGRRALACIYWVLTRQVLLERGDLKDPADFKLEIEDFESKL
;
A
#
# COMPACT_ATOMS: atom_id res chain seq x y z
N ASP A 1 -4.49 6.99 -0.32
CA ASP A 1 -4.04 8.39 -0.42
C ASP A 1 -4.60 9.14 0.79
N PRO A 2 -3.76 9.69 1.71
CA PRO A 2 -4.25 10.40 2.90
C PRO A 2 -5.23 11.54 2.59
N ALA A 3 -5.12 12.16 1.40
CA ALA A 3 -6.01 13.25 1.01
C ALA A 3 -7.40 12.74 0.56
N ALA A 4 -7.47 11.59 -0.10
CA ALA A 4 -8.72 10.98 -0.54
C ALA A 4 -9.40 10.19 0.58
N ASP A 5 -8.60 9.50 1.41
CA ASP A 5 -9.06 8.57 2.44
C ASP A 5 -9.17 9.22 3.85
N LYS A 6 -9.45 10.53 3.91
CA LYS A 6 -9.49 11.32 5.16
C LYS A 6 -10.45 10.74 6.21
N GLN A 7 -11.57 10.17 5.76
CA GLN A 7 -12.56 9.56 6.65
C GLN A 7 -11.98 8.32 7.33
N ALA A 8 -11.33 7.43 6.58
CA ALA A 8 -10.67 6.26 7.13
C ALA A 8 -9.53 6.64 8.09
N LEU A 9 -8.76 7.69 7.74
CA LEU A 9 -7.71 8.21 8.62
C LEU A 9 -8.28 8.73 9.94
N LYS A 10 -9.41 9.44 9.91
CA LYS A 10 -10.09 9.92 11.12
C LYS A 10 -10.58 8.76 11.99
N GLU A 11 -11.26 7.78 11.39
CA GLU A 11 -11.78 6.62 12.13
C GLU A 11 -10.66 5.80 12.75
N ALA A 12 -9.54 5.61 12.04
CA ALA A 12 -8.36 4.92 12.55
C ALA A 12 -7.73 5.62 13.77
N LEU A 13 -7.73 6.96 13.78
CA LEU A 13 -7.29 7.76 14.93
C LEU A 13 -8.24 7.65 16.12
N ASP A 14 -9.55 7.69 15.86
CA ASP A 14 -10.58 7.58 16.90
C ASP A 14 -10.48 6.24 17.65
N ILE A 15 -10.12 5.15 16.95
CA ILE A 15 -9.92 3.81 17.54
C ILE A 15 -8.46 3.47 17.89
N GLN A 16 -7.54 4.42 17.70
CA GLN A 16 -6.11 4.30 18.06
C GLN A 16 -5.38 3.10 17.44
N ILE A 17 -5.58 2.85 16.14
CA ILE A 17 -4.78 1.86 15.39
C ILE A 17 -3.66 2.54 14.59
N PRO A 18 -2.50 1.87 14.40
CA PRO A 18 -1.40 2.43 13.62
C PRO A 18 -1.75 2.56 12.14
N ILE A 19 -1.30 3.65 11.52
CA ILE A 19 -1.63 4.02 10.14
C ILE A 19 -0.36 3.99 9.27
N ILE A 20 -0.38 3.13 8.25
CA ILE A 20 0.63 3.08 7.18
C ILE A 20 -0.02 3.62 5.91
N ALA A 21 0.59 4.61 5.25
CA ALA A 21 0.01 5.25 4.07
C ALA A 21 1.00 5.42 2.91
N MET A 22 0.49 5.29 1.69
CA MET A 22 1.20 5.63 0.45
C MET A 22 1.03 7.11 0.12
N CYS A 23 2.15 7.84 0.12
CA CYS A 23 2.16 9.30 -0.03
C CYS A 23 3.00 9.75 -1.23
N ASP A 24 2.42 10.61 -2.05
CA ASP A 24 3.08 11.37 -3.11
C ASP A 24 3.59 12.71 -2.54
N ALA A 25 4.40 13.44 -3.30
CA ALA A 25 5.07 14.68 -2.86
C ALA A 25 4.11 15.80 -2.43
N ASN A 26 2.85 15.74 -2.85
CA ASN A 26 1.82 16.73 -2.53
C ASN A 26 0.87 16.31 -1.40
N ASN A 27 1.11 15.16 -0.75
CA ASN A 27 0.29 14.71 0.37
C ASN A 27 0.75 15.26 1.72
N GLU A 28 -0.20 15.63 2.58
CA GLU A 28 0.07 15.88 4.00
C GLU A 28 0.22 14.53 4.72
N THR A 29 1.29 14.38 5.51
CA THR A 29 1.61 13.14 6.24
C THR A 29 1.22 13.19 7.71
N ARG A 30 0.39 14.16 8.10
CA ARG A 30 -0.11 14.30 9.47
C ARG A 30 -0.91 13.06 9.85
N ASN A 31 -0.66 12.57 11.07
CA ASN A 31 -1.34 11.39 11.63
C ASN A 31 -1.12 10.09 10.81
N VAL A 32 0.01 10.01 10.10
CA VAL A 32 0.50 8.76 9.50
C VAL A 32 1.75 8.33 10.26
N ASP A 33 1.74 7.13 10.81
CA ASP A 33 2.85 6.61 11.62
C ASP A 33 4.02 6.13 10.74
N LEU A 34 3.71 5.57 9.57
CA LEU A 34 4.70 5.12 8.60
C LEU A 34 4.30 5.52 7.18
N VAL A 35 5.19 6.23 6.50
CA VAL A 35 4.99 6.69 5.13
C VAL A 35 5.74 5.80 4.15
N ILE A 36 5.04 5.32 3.13
CA ILE A 36 5.62 4.70 1.93
C ILE A 36 5.63 5.77 0.82
N PRO A 37 6.78 6.38 0.52
CA PRO A 37 6.86 7.41 -0.51
C PRO A 37 6.71 6.79 -1.90
N THR A 38 5.66 7.14 -2.63
CA THR A 38 5.37 6.59 -3.97
C THR A 38 4.39 7.47 -4.76
N ASN A 39 4.32 7.27 -6.08
CA ASN A 39 3.25 7.84 -6.90
C ASN A 39 1.94 7.09 -6.63
N ASN A 40 1.04 7.70 -5.86
CA ASN A 40 -0.24 7.11 -5.48
C ASN A 40 -1.41 7.44 -6.44
N LYS A 41 -1.14 7.99 -7.63
CA LYS A 41 -2.14 8.31 -8.66
C LYS A 41 -2.06 7.40 -9.87
N GLY A 42 -0.84 6.96 -10.22
CA GLY A 42 -0.60 6.11 -11.39
C GLY A 42 -1.05 4.67 -11.16
N ARG A 43 -1.92 4.14 -12.02
CA ARG A 43 -2.40 2.75 -11.94
C ARG A 43 -1.27 1.72 -11.89
N ARG A 44 -0.27 1.87 -12.76
CA ARG A 44 0.92 0.99 -12.78
C ARG A 44 1.78 1.12 -11.53
N ALA A 45 1.92 2.33 -11.00
CA ALA A 45 2.69 2.57 -9.78
C ALA A 45 2.02 1.93 -8.57
N LEU A 46 0.71 2.10 -8.42
CA LEU A 46 -0.08 1.46 -7.37
C LEU A 46 -0.03 -0.07 -7.50
N ALA A 47 -0.22 -0.62 -8.70
CA ALA A 47 -0.14 -2.06 -8.95
C ALA A 47 1.23 -2.62 -8.53
N CYS A 48 2.32 -1.98 -8.93
CA CYS A 48 3.68 -2.38 -8.57
C CYS A 48 3.90 -2.38 -7.06
N ILE A 49 3.50 -1.33 -6.35
CA ILE A 49 3.70 -1.25 -4.89
C ILE A 49 2.89 -2.31 -4.15
N TYR A 50 1.62 -2.49 -4.50
CA TYR A 50 0.79 -3.54 -3.89
C TYR A 50 1.34 -4.94 -4.20
N TRP A 51 1.85 -5.17 -5.40
CA TRP A 51 2.47 -6.44 -5.79
C TRP A 51 3.71 -6.76 -4.94
N VAL A 52 4.65 -5.81 -4.82
CA VAL A 52 5.87 -5.99 -4.00
C VAL A 52 5.52 -6.19 -2.52
N LEU A 53 4.60 -5.38 -1.98
CA LEU A 53 4.18 -5.48 -0.59
C LEU A 53 3.51 -6.83 -0.29
N THR A 54 2.62 -7.29 -1.16
CA THR A 54 1.94 -8.57 -0.99
C THR A 54 2.94 -9.72 -0.96
N ARG A 55 3.87 -9.74 -1.92
CA ARG A 55 4.91 -10.77 -1.98
C ARG A 55 5.78 -10.77 -0.72
N GLN A 56 6.21 -9.59 -0.25
CA GLN A 56 7.03 -9.49 0.96
C GLN A 56 6.27 -9.93 2.22
N VAL A 57 5.02 -9.49 2.38
CA VAL A 57 4.18 -9.86 3.54
C VAL A 57 3.97 -11.38 3.62
N LEU A 58 3.73 -12.05 2.47
CA LEU A 58 3.58 -13.51 2.44
C LEU A 58 4.88 -14.24 2.79
N LEU A 59 6.03 -13.71 2.35
CA LEU A 59 7.34 -14.26 2.68
C LEU A 59 7.62 -14.15 4.19
N GLU A 60 7.45 -12.97 4.78
CA GLU A 60 7.69 -12.73 6.20
C GLU A 60 6.73 -13.51 7.10
N ARG A 61 5.51 -13.79 6.63
CA ARG A 61 4.53 -14.64 7.33
C ARG A 61 4.81 -16.14 7.21
N GLY A 62 5.69 -16.55 6.28
CA GLY A 62 5.95 -17.96 5.95
C GLY A 62 4.85 -18.63 5.12
N ASP A 63 3.87 -17.86 4.65
CA ASP A 63 2.83 -18.33 3.70
C ASP A 63 3.45 -18.60 2.32
N LEU A 64 4.56 -17.90 2.01
CA LEU A 64 5.41 -18.11 0.84
C LEU A 64 6.81 -18.52 1.31
N LYS A 65 7.38 -19.59 0.75
CA LYS A 65 8.73 -20.08 1.13
C LYS A 65 9.84 -19.48 0.28
N ASP A 66 9.57 -19.30 -1.01
CA ASP A 66 10.48 -18.69 -1.96
C ASP A 66 9.77 -17.53 -2.67
N PRO A 67 10.37 -16.34 -2.79
CA PRO A 67 9.81 -15.25 -3.59
C PRO A 67 9.41 -15.65 -5.02
N ALA A 68 10.09 -16.63 -5.62
CA ALA A 68 9.80 -17.16 -6.96
C ALA A 68 8.50 -17.97 -7.02
N ASP A 69 7.97 -18.43 -5.89
CA ASP A 69 6.68 -19.14 -5.82
C ASP A 69 5.49 -18.17 -5.93
N PHE A 70 5.73 -16.85 -5.92
CA PHE A 70 4.67 -15.85 -6.11
C PHE A 70 4.31 -15.75 -7.60
N LYS A 71 3.20 -16.39 -7.98
CA LYS A 71 2.81 -16.58 -9.39
C LYS A 71 1.95 -15.47 -9.99
N LEU A 72 1.50 -14.51 -9.19
CA LEU A 72 0.74 -13.38 -9.70
C LEU A 72 1.70 -12.39 -10.35
N GLU A 73 1.33 -11.88 -11.51
CA GLU A 73 2.10 -10.86 -12.21
C GLU A 73 1.63 -9.46 -11.81
N ILE A 74 2.41 -8.42 -12.13
CA ILE A 74 2.05 -7.03 -11.80
C ILE A 74 0.74 -6.64 -12.49
N GLU A 75 0.51 -7.15 -13.69
CA GLU A 75 -0.70 -6.94 -14.50
C GLU A 75 -1.97 -7.44 -13.79
N ASP A 76 -1.87 -8.46 -12.93
CA ASP A 76 -3.00 -8.95 -12.14
C ASP A 76 -3.46 -7.92 -11.08
N PHE A 77 -2.58 -6.96 -10.73
CA PHE A 77 -2.86 -5.87 -9.80
C PHE A 77 -3.24 -4.56 -10.52
N GLU A 78 -3.13 -4.49 -11.85
CA GLU A 78 -3.52 -3.30 -12.60
C GLU A 78 -5.05 -3.20 -12.73
N SER A 79 -5.60 -2.00 -12.50
CA SER A 79 -7.03 -1.78 -12.68
C SER A 79 -7.39 -1.78 -14.18
N LYS A 80 -8.36 -2.62 -14.54
CA LYS A 80 -8.91 -2.66 -15.91
C LYS A 80 -9.55 -1.31 -16.26
N LEU A 81 -9.46 -0.94 -17.55
CA LEU A 81 -10.09 0.26 -18.12
C LEU A 81 -11.61 0.11 -18.19
#